data_AF-Q7V512-F1
#
_entry.id   AF-Q7V512-F1
#
_cell.length_a   1.000
_cell.length_b   1.000
_cell.length_c   1.000
_cell.angle_alpha   90.00
_cell.angle_beta   90.00
_cell.angle_gamma   90.00
#
_symmetry.space_group_name_H-M   'P 1'
#
loop_
_entity.id
_entity.type
_entity.pdbx_description
1 polymer ?
#
loop_
_entity_poly.entity_id
_entity_poly.type
_entity_poly.pdbx_seq_one_letter_code
_entity_poly.pdbx_strand_id
1 'polypeptide(L)'
;MTDENLPLGPKTLNEKYRDRGHVEEWAVQPAADPCVGNLATPVNSGYFVKALVNNLPLYREGISANFRGLETGAAIGYFIYGPFLVMGPLRTTDFATTAALLATVGAVHILTALLVLYNVPGKAPTVPPPDVTVANPPADLFTRKGWADFTSGFWLGGCAGAAFAWFLCNTLHMQPLLNVPMNVWAS
;
A
#
# COMPACT_ATOMS: atom_id res chain seq x y z
N MET A 1 47.45 -43.20 -2.25
CA MET A 1 46.00 -43.45 -2.38
C MET A 1 45.45 -42.23 -3.08
N THR A 2 44.98 -42.39 -4.31
CA THR A 2 44.63 -41.31 -5.26
C THR A 2 43.37 -40.56 -4.80
N ASP A 3 43.36 -39.24 -5.06
CA ASP A 3 42.30 -38.26 -4.73
C ASP A 3 41.00 -38.44 -5.53
N GLU A 4 40.52 -39.67 -5.71
CA GLU A 4 39.38 -39.97 -6.59
C GLU A 4 38.11 -40.42 -5.83
N ASN A 5 38.12 -40.43 -4.50
CA ASN A 5 37.00 -40.96 -3.70
C ASN A 5 36.47 -40.01 -2.61
N LEU A 6 36.69 -38.70 -2.71
CA LEU A 6 35.95 -37.78 -1.84
C LEU A 6 34.51 -37.61 -2.36
N PRO A 7 33.47 -37.90 -1.57
CA PRO A 7 32.10 -37.59 -1.96
C PRO A 7 32.00 -36.09 -2.24
N LEU A 8 31.38 -35.72 -3.35
CA LEU A 8 30.99 -34.36 -3.72
C LEU A 8 29.91 -33.83 -2.76
N GLY A 9 30.25 -33.75 -1.46
CA GLY A 9 29.51 -33.01 -0.45
C GLY A 9 30.00 -31.56 -0.41
N PRO A 10 29.20 -30.61 0.09
CA PRO A 10 29.63 -29.22 0.19
C PRO A 10 30.92 -29.16 0.99
N LYS A 11 32.00 -28.64 0.39
CA LYS A 11 33.27 -28.38 1.07
C LYS A 11 32.94 -27.67 2.38
N THR A 12 33.19 -28.34 3.50
CA THR A 12 33.01 -27.76 4.82
C THR A 12 33.94 -26.56 4.91
N LEU A 13 33.37 -25.36 4.80
CA LEU A 13 34.12 -24.11 4.97
C LEU A 13 34.83 -24.16 6.33
N ASN A 14 36.13 -23.86 6.32
CA ASN A 14 36.98 -23.79 7.51
C ASN A 14 36.27 -23.03 8.64
N GLU A 15 36.26 -23.59 9.85
CA GLU A 15 35.56 -23.03 11.02
C GLU A 15 36.01 -21.59 11.34
N LYS A 16 37.27 -21.25 11.03
CA LYS A 16 37.83 -19.89 11.11
C LYS A 16 37.10 -18.84 10.26
N TYR A 17 36.46 -19.25 9.15
CA TYR A 17 35.65 -18.39 8.27
C TYR A 17 34.15 -18.66 8.44
N ARG A 18 33.77 -19.50 9.41
CA ARG A 18 32.38 -19.75 9.77
C ARG A 18 31.92 -18.64 10.71
N ASP A 19 31.88 -17.42 10.18
CA ASP A 19 31.41 -16.21 10.88
C ASP A 19 29.87 -16.17 11.02
N ARG A 20 29.26 -17.36 11.18
CA ARG A 20 27.82 -17.55 11.42
C ARG A 20 27.45 -17.44 12.90
N GLY A 21 28.40 -17.07 13.77
CA GLY A 21 28.24 -17.09 15.23
C GLY A 21 27.31 -16.02 15.80
N HIS A 22 26.94 -15.01 15.01
CA HIS A 22 26.16 -13.85 15.47
C HIS A 22 25.03 -13.44 14.51
N VAL A 23 24.66 -14.27 13.52
CA VAL A 23 23.64 -13.91 12.51
C VAL A 23 22.24 -13.69 13.11
N GLU A 24 21.93 -14.35 14.23
CA GLU A 24 20.71 -14.12 15.03
C GLU A 24 20.74 -12.76 15.75
N GLU A 25 21.93 -12.21 15.99
CA GLU A 25 22.15 -10.95 16.71
C GLU A 25 22.15 -9.74 15.75
N TRP A 26 22.29 -9.98 14.44
CA TRP A 26 22.34 -8.93 13.44
C TRP A 26 20.95 -8.41 13.11
N ALA A 27 20.82 -7.09 13.03
CA ALA A 27 19.59 -6.44 12.62
C ALA A 27 19.18 -6.79 11.17
N VAL A 28 20.11 -7.24 10.33
CA VAL A 28 19.86 -7.61 8.94
C VAL A 28 20.27 -9.06 8.70
N GLN A 29 19.32 -9.83 8.17
CA GLN A 29 19.45 -11.25 7.89
C GLN A 29 19.15 -11.52 6.40
N PRO A 30 19.71 -12.60 5.81
CA PRO A 30 19.29 -13.01 4.47
C PRO A 30 17.82 -13.45 4.46
N ALA A 31 17.16 -13.36 3.32
CA ALA A 31 15.87 -14.03 3.13
C ALA A 31 16.01 -15.56 3.29
N ALA A 32 14.89 -16.27 3.49
CA ALA A 32 14.89 -17.72 3.71
C ALA A 32 15.64 -18.51 2.61
N ASP A 33 15.57 -18.00 1.37
CA ASP A 33 16.43 -18.41 0.26
C ASP A 33 17.47 -17.30 -0.04
N PRO A 34 18.77 -17.55 0.16
CA PRO A 34 19.84 -16.58 -0.12
C PRO A 34 19.98 -16.18 -1.59
N CYS A 35 19.38 -16.92 -2.52
CA CYS A 35 19.37 -16.58 -3.95
C CYS A 35 18.28 -15.57 -4.30
N VAL A 36 17.34 -15.30 -3.39
CA VAL A 36 16.34 -14.24 -3.55
C VAL A 36 17.00 -12.89 -3.27
N GLY A 37 16.83 -11.94 -4.18
CA GLY A 37 17.35 -10.58 -4.06
C GLY A 37 16.63 -9.72 -3.02
N ASN A 38 16.44 -10.24 -1.80
CA ASN A 38 15.86 -9.51 -0.67
C ASN A 38 16.58 -9.83 0.66
N LEU A 39 16.53 -8.89 1.60
CA LEU A 39 17.11 -9.00 2.94
C LEU A 39 16.02 -8.81 3.99
N ALA A 40 16.02 -9.63 5.02
CA ALA A 40 15.20 -9.43 6.21
C ALA A 40 15.84 -8.35 7.09
N THR A 41 15.22 -7.17 7.12
CA THR A 41 15.66 -5.99 7.87
C THR A 41 14.60 -5.62 8.91
N PRO A 42 14.89 -4.76 9.90
CA PRO A 42 13.89 -4.36 10.90
C PRO A 42 12.73 -3.57 10.26
N VAL A 43 12.99 -2.91 9.12
CA VAL A 43 12.02 -2.10 8.39
C VAL A 43 11.09 -2.91 7.48
N ASN A 44 11.40 -4.17 7.15
CA ASN A 44 10.53 -5.02 6.31
C ASN A 44 10.09 -6.32 7.01
N SER A 45 10.89 -6.85 7.93
CA SER A 45 10.68 -8.16 8.54
C SER A 45 10.44 -8.09 10.06
N GLY A 46 10.51 -6.89 10.63
CA GLY A 46 10.21 -6.63 12.03
C GLY A 46 8.74 -6.95 12.36
N TYR A 47 8.51 -7.44 13.59
CA TYR A 47 7.18 -7.84 14.06
C TYR A 47 6.11 -6.75 13.85
N PHE A 48 6.41 -5.51 14.22
CA PHE A 48 5.48 -4.39 14.07
C PHE A 48 5.14 -4.12 12.60
N VAL A 49 6.13 -4.07 11.71
CA VAL A 49 5.90 -3.78 10.28
C VAL A 49 5.09 -4.91 9.66
N LYS A 50 5.44 -6.16 9.92
CA LYS A 50 4.66 -7.31 9.47
C LYS A 50 3.22 -7.25 9.97
N ALA A 51 3.02 -6.97 11.25
CA ALA A 51 1.68 -6.85 11.82
C ALA A 51 0.90 -5.70 11.19
N LEU A 52 1.53 -4.55 10.96
CA LEU A 52 0.89 -3.41 10.30
C LEU A 52 0.54 -3.76 8.85
N VAL A 53 1.52 -4.15 8.03
CA VAL A 53 1.37 -4.40 6.59
C VAL A 53 0.39 -5.52 6.30
N ASN A 54 0.45 -6.64 7.03
CA ASN A 54 -0.50 -7.74 6.82
C ASN A 54 -1.92 -7.38 7.28
N ASN A 55 -2.12 -6.33 8.09
CA ASN A 55 -3.45 -5.83 8.45
C ASN A 55 -3.93 -4.67 7.57
N LEU A 56 -3.11 -4.17 6.63
CA LEU A 56 -3.59 -3.18 5.64
C LEU A 56 -4.70 -3.78 4.77
N PRO A 57 -5.64 -2.95 4.26
CA PRO A 57 -6.80 -3.45 3.51
C PRO A 57 -6.42 -4.35 2.33
N LEU A 58 -5.29 -4.04 1.67
CA LEU A 58 -4.83 -4.80 0.51
C LEU A 58 -4.37 -6.21 0.86
N TYR A 59 -3.77 -6.43 2.03
CA TYR A 59 -3.17 -7.72 2.43
C TYR A 59 -3.93 -8.45 3.54
N ARG A 60 -4.90 -7.80 4.19
CA ARG A 60 -5.68 -8.38 5.30
C ARG A 60 -6.36 -9.68 4.90
N GLU A 61 -6.20 -10.74 5.66
CA GLU A 61 -6.83 -12.03 5.34
C GLU A 61 -8.35 -12.00 5.56
N GLY A 62 -9.09 -12.83 4.81
CA GLY A 62 -10.54 -13.02 5.02
C GLY A 62 -11.47 -11.94 4.49
N ILE A 63 -10.96 -10.95 3.74
CA ILE A 63 -11.78 -9.86 3.17
C ILE A 63 -11.90 -10.02 1.64
N SER A 64 -13.13 -9.84 1.13
CA SER A 64 -13.40 -9.83 -0.31
C SER A 64 -12.70 -8.67 -1.03
N ALA A 65 -12.28 -8.87 -2.28
CA ALA A 65 -11.65 -7.82 -3.09
C ALA A 65 -12.43 -6.48 -3.13
N ASN A 66 -13.76 -6.51 -3.15
CA ASN A 66 -14.58 -5.30 -3.12
C ASN A 66 -14.39 -4.49 -1.83
N PHE A 67 -14.49 -5.12 -0.66
CA PHE A 67 -14.26 -4.45 0.63
C PHE A 67 -12.83 -3.89 0.75
N ARG A 68 -11.82 -4.58 0.21
CA ARG A 68 -10.45 -4.05 0.14
C ARG A 68 -10.42 -2.75 -0.65
N GLY A 69 -11.05 -2.75 -1.82
CA GLY A 69 -11.21 -1.57 -2.67
C GLY A 69 -11.94 -0.44 -1.94
N LEU A 70 -13.03 -0.76 -1.24
CA LEU A 70 -13.83 0.20 -0.49
C LEU A 70 -13.03 0.92 0.60
N GLU A 71 -12.32 0.17 1.45
CA GLU A 71 -11.52 0.73 2.54
C GLU A 71 -10.33 1.55 1.99
N THR A 72 -9.64 1.04 0.95
CA THR A 72 -8.56 1.79 0.28
C THR A 72 -9.07 3.05 -0.40
N GLY A 73 -10.19 2.96 -1.13
CA GLY A 73 -10.83 4.07 -1.80
C GLY A 73 -11.25 5.15 -0.81
N ALA A 74 -11.92 4.77 0.28
CA ALA A 74 -12.35 5.70 1.32
C ALA A 74 -11.19 6.46 1.95
N ALA A 75 -10.09 5.78 2.28
CA ALA A 75 -8.90 6.42 2.82
C ALA A 75 -8.28 7.41 1.82
N ILE A 76 -8.13 7.01 0.56
CA ILE A 76 -7.52 7.85 -0.49
C ILE A 76 -8.42 9.06 -0.83
N GLY A 77 -9.73 8.85 -0.99
CA GLY A 77 -10.69 9.93 -1.26
C GLY A 77 -10.73 10.95 -0.12
N TYR A 78 -10.73 10.49 1.12
CA TYR A 78 -10.65 11.36 2.30
C TYR A 78 -9.35 12.17 2.34
N PHE A 79 -8.21 11.51 2.10
CA PHE A 79 -6.90 12.14 2.16
C PHE A 79 -6.70 13.20 1.07
N ILE A 80 -7.02 12.88 -0.19
CA ILE A 80 -6.79 13.75 -1.34
C ILE A 80 -7.65 15.02 -1.31
N TYR A 81 -8.79 15.01 -0.61
CA TYR A 81 -9.62 16.20 -0.42
C TYR A 81 -8.86 17.36 0.25
N GLY A 82 -8.02 17.07 1.25
CA GLY A 82 -7.28 18.09 1.99
C GLY A 82 -6.39 18.98 1.09
N PRO A 83 -5.47 18.40 0.29
CA PRO A 83 -4.65 19.17 -0.65
C PRO A 83 -5.46 19.98 -1.65
N PHE A 84 -6.57 19.45 -2.20
CA PHE A 84 -7.40 20.22 -3.13
C PHE A 84 -8.14 21.37 -2.46
N LEU A 85 -8.50 21.23 -1.18
CA LEU A 85 -9.09 22.30 -0.39
C LEU A 85 -8.08 23.42 -0.15
N VAL A 86 -6.88 23.06 0.32
CA VAL A 86 -5.89 24.03 0.79
C VAL A 86 -5.09 24.64 -0.35
N MET A 87 -4.81 23.88 -1.41
CA MET A 87 -3.93 24.30 -2.52
C MET A 87 -4.72 24.52 -3.82
N GLY A 88 -6.05 24.46 -3.77
CA GLY A 88 -6.91 24.67 -4.93
C GLY A 88 -6.88 26.11 -5.46
N PRO A 89 -7.21 26.31 -6.75
CA PRO A 89 -7.30 27.65 -7.34
C PRO A 89 -8.42 28.49 -6.71
N LEU A 90 -9.48 27.86 -6.20
CA LEU A 90 -10.63 28.50 -5.57
C LEU A 90 -10.55 28.55 -4.03
N ARG A 91 -9.38 28.24 -3.45
CA ARG A 91 -9.17 28.11 -1.99
C ARG A 91 -9.51 29.38 -1.17
N THR A 92 -9.50 30.55 -1.80
CA THR A 92 -9.78 31.85 -1.17
C THR A 92 -11.24 32.28 -1.32
N THR A 93 -12.07 31.46 -1.96
CA THR A 93 -13.47 31.77 -2.24
C THR A 93 -14.41 30.97 -1.33
N ASP A 94 -15.65 31.43 -1.18
CA ASP A 94 -16.69 30.72 -0.42
C ASP A 94 -17.02 29.34 -1.02
N PHE A 95 -16.61 29.08 -2.27
CA PHE A 95 -16.80 27.81 -2.97
C PHE A 95 -15.61 26.84 -2.83
N ALA A 96 -14.62 27.16 -1.99
CA ALA A 96 -13.40 26.34 -1.82
C ALA A 96 -13.70 24.86 -1.52
N THR A 97 -14.62 24.59 -0.60
CA THR A 97 -14.96 23.21 -0.18
C THR A 97 -15.62 22.42 -1.31
N THR A 98 -16.57 23.03 -2.01
CA THR A 98 -17.26 22.40 -3.14
C THR A 98 -16.33 22.20 -4.34
N ALA A 99 -15.45 23.16 -4.62
CA ALA A 99 -14.44 23.02 -5.67
C ALA A 99 -13.47 21.88 -5.38
N ALA A 100 -13.03 21.75 -4.12
CA ALA A 100 -12.19 20.65 -3.67
C ALA A 100 -12.89 19.30 -3.82
N LEU A 101 -14.17 19.20 -3.44
CA LEU A 101 -14.95 17.97 -3.61
C LEU A 101 -14.98 17.53 -5.08
N LEU A 102 -15.29 18.45 -6.00
CA LEU A 102 -15.33 18.14 -7.43
C LEU A 102 -13.96 17.72 -7.97
N ALA A 103 -12.88 18.39 -7.53
CA ALA A 103 -11.52 18.02 -7.89
C ALA A 103 -11.14 16.62 -7.38
N THR A 104 -11.48 16.29 -6.13
CA THR A 104 -11.25 14.96 -5.55
C THR A 104 -12.03 13.89 -6.27
N VAL A 105 -13.33 14.12 -6.53
CA VAL A 105 -14.16 13.17 -7.28
C VAL A 105 -13.60 12.96 -8.69
N GLY A 106 -13.18 14.02 -9.38
CA GLY A 106 -12.50 13.92 -10.68
C GLY A 106 -11.21 13.10 -10.61
N ALA A 107 -10.37 13.32 -9.59
CA ALA A 107 -9.16 12.53 -9.37
C ALA A 107 -9.46 11.05 -9.10
N VAL A 108 -10.48 10.74 -8.29
CA VAL A 108 -10.93 9.36 -8.04
C VAL A 108 -11.41 8.70 -9.33
N HIS A 109 -12.11 9.42 -10.21
CA HIS A 109 -12.51 8.89 -11.53
C HIS A 109 -11.29 8.57 -12.41
N ILE A 110 -10.29 9.44 -12.45
CA ILE A 110 -9.04 9.20 -13.19
C ILE A 110 -8.32 7.97 -12.63
N LEU A 111 -8.13 7.88 -11.31
CA LEU A 111 -7.51 6.73 -10.66
C LEU A 111 -8.28 5.43 -10.93
N THR A 112 -9.61 5.48 -10.89
CA THR A 112 -10.48 4.34 -11.22
C THR A 112 -10.28 3.92 -12.68
N ALA A 113 -10.22 4.88 -13.62
CA ALA A 113 -9.96 4.57 -15.02
C ALA A 113 -8.57 3.91 -15.22
N LEU A 114 -7.54 4.36 -14.49
CA LEU A 114 -6.22 3.72 -14.50
C LEU A 114 -6.26 2.29 -13.95
N LEU A 115 -7.03 2.04 -12.89
CA LEU A 115 -7.22 0.70 -12.33
C LEU A 115 -7.99 -0.24 -13.30
N VAL A 116 -8.96 0.29 -14.04
CA VAL A 116 -9.63 -0.45 -15.13
C VAL A 116 -8.63 -0.77 -16.25
N LEU A 117 -7.82 0.21 -16.67
CA LEU A 117 -6.80 0.03 -17.71
C LEU A 117 -5.72 -0.98 -17.32
N TYR A 118 -5.41 -1.10 -16.03
CA TYR A 118 -4.50 -2.13 -15.53
C TYR A 118 -5.03 -3.56 -15.74
N ASN A 119 -6.35 -3.72 -15.84
CA ASN A 119 -7.04 -5.01 -15.99
C ASN A 119 -7.58 -5.26 -17.41
N VAL A 120 -6.97 -4.63 -18.42
CA VAL A 120 -7.39 -4.74 -19.83
C VAL A 120 -7.39 -6.19 -20.33
N PRO A 121 -8.36 -6.59 -21.19
CA PRO A 121 -8.40 -7.92 -21.78
C PRO A 121 -7.07 -8.35 -22.41
N GLY A 122 -6.59 -9.54 -22.03
CA GLY A 122 -5.30 -10.06 -22.48
C GLY A 122 -4.14 -9.81 -21.52
N LYS A 123 -4.33 -8.97 -20.49
CA LYS A 123 -3.44 -8.84 -19.35
C LYS A 123 -4.18 -9.28 -18.08
N ALA A 124 -3.53 -10.10 -17.27
CA ALA A 124 -3.98 -10.37 -15.90
C ALA A 124 -3.18 -9.47 -14.94
N PRO A 125 -3.74 -9.10 -13.79
CA PRO A 125 -2.98 -8.48 -12.71
C PRO A 125 -1.75 -9.35 -12.39
N THR A 126 -0.60 -8.72 -12.20
CA THR A 126 0.61 -9.44 -11.81
C THR A 126 0.41 -9.97 -10.39
N VAL A 127 0.46 -11.28 -10.23
CA VAL A 127 0.43 -11.91 -8.90
C VAL A 127 1.77 -11.61 -8.22
N PRO A 128 1.79 -10.89 -7.10
CA PRO A 128 3.03 -10.63 -6.39
C PRO A 128 3.56 -11.95 -5.80
N PRO A 129 4.87 -12.22 -5.89
CA PRO A 129 5.46 -13.36 -5.21
C PRO A 129 5.40 -13.15 -3.69
N PRO A 130 5.41 -14.24 -2.91
CA PRO A 130 5.68 -14.19 -1.47
C PRO A 130 6.94 -13.39 -1.16
N ASP A 131 6.88 -12.56 -0.13
CA ASP A 131 8.01 -11.76 0.31
C ASP A 131 8.24 -11.88 1.83
N VAL A 132 9.38 -11.40 2.31
CA VAL A 132 9.75 -11.41 3.74
C VAL A 132 8.74 -10.64 4.61
N THR A 133 8.00 -9.69 4.05
CA THR A 133 6.97 -8.89 4.74
C THR A 133 5.58 -9.52 4.65
N VAL A 134 5.19 -9.97 3.45
CA VAL A 134 3.88 -10.56 3.16
C VAL A 134 4.10 -11.95 2.60
N ALA A 135 3.94 -12.96 3.45
CA ALA A 135 4.20 -14.35 3.06
C ALA A 135 3.15 -14.88 2.08
N ASN A 136 1.88 -14.51 2.26
CA ASN A 136 0.77 -15.03 1.48
C ASN A 136 -0.06 -13.87 0.91
N PRO A 137 0.29 -13.33 -0.27
CA PRO A 137 -0.54 -12.32 -0.90
C PRO A 137 -1.93 -12.90 -1.28
N PRO A 138 -3.00 -12.11 -1.19
CA PRO A 138 -4.35 -12.57 -1.45
C PRO A 138 -4.53 -12.98 -2.92
N ALA A 139 -4.69 -14.28 -3.16
CA ALA A 139 -4.81 -14.84 -4.51
C ALA A 139 -6.13 -14.46 -5.22
N ASP A 140 -7.17 -14.10 -4.47
CA ASP A 140 -8.47 -13.70 -4.99
C ASP A 140 -8.43 -12.31 -5.67
N LEU A 141 -7.61 -11.40 -5.14
CA LEU A 141 -7.48 -10.02 -5.62
C LEU A 141 -6.81 -9.94 -7.00
N PHE A 142 -5.74 -10.72 -7.23
CA PHE A 142 -4.95 -10.68 -8.47
C PHE A 142 -5.56 -11.51 -9.61
N THR A 143 -6.89 -11.58 -9.64
CA THR A 143 -7.66 -12.15 -10.75
C THR A 143 -8.38 -11.04 -11.50
N ARG A 144 -8.75 -11.25 -12.77
CA ARG A 144 -9.51 -10.23 -13.52
C ARG A 144 -10.83 -9.86 -12.84
N LYS A 145 -11.51 -10.85 -12.27
CA LYS A 145 -12.76 -10.63 -11.54
C LYS A 145 -12.50 -9.91 -10.21
N GLY A 146 -11.57 -10.39 -9.41
CA GLY A 146 -11.22 -9.76 -8.12
C GLY A 146 -10.77 -8.31 -8.30
N TRP A 147 -9.98 -8.01 -9.33
CA TRP A 147 -9.54 -6.65 -9.61
C TRP A 147 -10.68 -5.73 -10.08
N ALA A 148 -11.63 -6.26 -10.84
CA ALA A 148 -12.84 -5.51 -11.21
C ALA A 148 -13.72 -5.21 -9.99
N ASP A 149 -13.87 -6.17 -9.08
CA ASP A 149 -14.60 -6.00 -7.82
C ASP A 149 -13.88 -4.98 -6.91
N PHE A 150 -12.55 -5.05 -6.83
CA PHE A 150 -11.71 -4.07 -6.12
C PHE A 150 -11.89 -2.66 -6.70
N THR A 151 -11.82 -2.52 -8.03
CA THR A 151 -11.96 -1.22 -8.71
C THR A 151 -13.33 -0.59 -8.47
N SER A 152 -14.37 -1.41 -8.47
CA SER A 152 -15.75 -0.98 -8.15
C SER A 152 -15.85 -0.49 -6.71
N GLY A 153 -15.28 -1.23 -5.75
CA GLY A 153 -15.19 -0.83 -4.35
C GLY A 153 -14.37 0.45 -4.17
N PHE A 154 -13.25 0.58 -4.87
CA PHE A 154 -12.37 1.75 -4.84
C PHE A 154 -13.08 3.02 -5.28
N TRP A 155 -13.82 2.97 -6.39
CA TRP A 155 -14.58 4.11 -6.86
C TRP A 155 -15.65 4.54 -5.86
N LEU A 156 -16.44 3.59 -5.35
CA LEU A 156 -17.49 3.86 -4.37
C LEU A 156 -16.91 4.43 -3.07
N GLY A 157 -15.86 3.80 -2.56
CA GLY A 157 -15.14 4.24 -1.36
C GLY A 157 -14.53 5.61 -1.55
N GLY A 158 -13.87 5.87 -2.68
CA GLY A 158 -13.24 7.15 -2.99
C GLY A 158 -14.24 8.30 -3.03
N CYS A 159 -15.36 8.12 -3.71
CA CYS A 159 -16.44 9.11 -3.74
C CYS A 159 -17.04 9.33 -2.34
N ALA A 160 -17.28 8.25 -1.58
CA ALA A 160 -17.81 8.34 -0.22
C ALA A 160 -16.83 9.04 0.75
N GLY A 161 -15.54 8.73 0.68
CA GLY A 161 -14.48 9.35 1.48
C GLY A 161 -14.31 10.84 1.16
N ALA A 162 -14.40 11.22 -0.11
CA ALA A 162 -14.39 12.61 -0.54
C ALA A 162 -15.61 13.38 -0.03
N ALA A 163 -16.82 12.79 -0.16
CA ALA A 163 -18.04 13.39 0.38
C ALA A 163 -17.97 13.53 1.91
N PHE A 164 -17.46 12.51 2.60
CA PHE A 164 -17.27 12.55 4.06
C PHE A 164 -16.32 13.67 4.49
N ALA A 165 -15.17 13.81 3.82
CA ALA A 165 -14.24 14.91 4.08
C ALA A 165 -14.87 16.29 3.84
N TRP A 166 -15.66 16.42 2.77
CA TRP A 166 -16.41 17.64 2.48
C TRP A 166 -17.44 17.98 3.57
N PHE A 167 -18.25 17.01 4.01
CA PHE A 167 -19.18 17.20 5.12
C PHE A 167 -18.47 17.60 6.42
N LEU A 168 -17.36 16.93 6.75
CA LEU A 168 -16.58 17.24 7.93
C LEU A 168 -16.04 18.66 7.89
N CYS A 169 -15.47 19.09 6.76
CA CYS A 169 -14.92 20.43 6.61
C CYS A 169 -15.98 21.54 6.63
N ASN A 170 -17.23 21.21 6.28
CA ASN A 170 -18.37 22.12 6.42
C ASN A 170 -19.01 22.10 7.83
N THR A 171 -18.50 21.28 8.76
CA THR A 171 -19.01 21.22 10.12
C THR A 171 -18.41 22.36 10.97
N LEU A 172 -19.24 22.99 11.81
CA LEU A 172 -18.84 24.15 12.64
C LEU A 172 -17.59 23.92 13.50
N HIS A 173 -17.40 22.70 14.00
CA HIS A 173 -16.25 22.33 14.83
C HIS A 173 -14.93 22.23 14.06
N MET A 174 -14.99 21.92 12.76
CA MET A 174 -13.80 21.72 11.93
C MET A 174 -13.31 23.02 11.28
N GLN A 175 -14.19 24.00 11.08
CA GLN A 175 -13.82 25.28 10.47
C GLN A 175 -12.64 26.00 11.15
N PRO A 176 -12.57 26.11 12.50
CA PRO A 176 -11.42 26.72 13.15
C PRO A 176 -10.12 25.94 12.92
N LEU A 177 -10.21 24.60 12.81
CA LEU A 177 -9.06 23.73 12.59
C LEU A 177 -8.53 23.82 11.17
N LEU A 178 -9.37 24.16 10.18
CA LEU A 178 -8.95 24.38 8.79
C LEU A 178 -8.05 25.62 8.65
N ASN A 179 -8.17 26.60 9.55
CA ASN A 179 -7.30 27.77 9.54
C ASN A 179 -5.83 27.40 9.82
N VAL A 180 -5.56 26.29 10.53
CA VAL A 180 -4.19 25.85 10.80
C VAL A 180 -3.45 25.46 9.51
N PRO A 181 -3.92 24.48 8.71
CA PRO A 181 -3.27 24.14 7.46
C PRO A 181 -3.38 25.26 6.42
N MET A 182 -4.47 26.03 6.41
CA MET A 182 -4.61 27.18 5.51
C MET A 182 -3.58 28.27 5.82
N ASN A 183 -3.31 28.60 7.08
CA ASN A 183 -2.30 29.62 7.39
C ASN A 183 -0.86 29.20 7.04
N VAL A 184 -0.60 27.90 6.94
CA VAL A 184 0.71 27.38 6.51
C VAL A 184 0.87 27.50 4.99
N TRP A 185 -0.19 27.29 4.22
CA TRP A 185 -0.12 27.08 2.77
C TRP A 185 -0.90 28.09 1.90
N ALA A 186 -1.78 28.88 2.51
CA ALA A 186 -2.56 29.93 1.90
C ALA A 186 -2.19 31.26 2.58
N SER A 187 -1.08 31.84 2.12
CA SER A 187 -0.78 33.28 2.25
C SER A 187 -1.53 34.08 1.19
#